data_AF-A0A182SHH4-F1
#
_entry.id   AF-A0A182SHH4-F1
#
_cell.length_a   1.000
_cell.length_b   1.000
_cell.length_c   1.000
_cell.angle_alpha   90.00
_cell.angle_beta   90.00
_cell.angle_gamma   90.00
#
_symmetry.space_group_name_H-M   'P 1'
#
loop_
_entity.id
_entity.type
_entity.pdbx_description
1 polymer ?
#
loop_
_entity_poly.entity_id
_entity_poly.type
_entity_poly.pdbx_seq_one_letter_code
_entity_poly.pdbx_strand_id
1 'polypeptide(L)'
;MKSTYFDCSDGESIAIRASGSCGAILLNFKSPIDIPHTATVLPGSSVTVTMTESPAVLHPSRQKQQQLKQNALSKAVESNRTNANYQKDFDQIQRNCLENRRKQAAEQTNREREIEQQQVAQKREADRRQWQLDEQEKAHQLQEDNRQKVNEEKLRQQLRESNQEMRLLESKLRAAYVAKGIAAQIAEADLRKQSERLQALKEMEEFDKLKQENMEYMKQKQAMEENEKRMLRSVLQQQMDDTRSVKKCLYEEFLTEKIYLDAVVKKIQEEHLEVIQRKLEQQKCTRQEMEYFQEAKQTWKARQAFLDEEENERIRKYGHEKDLLKQMKQKQKQESDKKREQLNQAMIAELEKEIADQRNREEMLQELYIAERNEKEETKRQIELEEQIRKRVAIRLDLERQLVENNCQRELQAEEDKRFQADQIKLWAERDRIDMMSNEKRRRKMMEYRRHVQELLEDRRKRRMEDVKTLMEQEERQKQEERRRQEILEEERIKLLKEHATALLGFFPPGVLRETDREFIPLPKLTKPAK
;
A
#
# COMPACT_ATOMS: atom_id res chain seq x y z
N MET A 1 25.71 -18.70 3.70
CA MET A 1 26.47 -19.37 2.61
C MET A 1 25.82 -19.00 1.28
N LYS A 2 26.61 -18.67 0.23
CA LYS A 2 26.22 -18.53 -1.20
C LYS A 2 25.14 -17.42 -1.47
N SER A 3 25.33 -16.42 -2.34
CA SER A 3 25.68 -16.41 -3.78
C SER A 3 24.61 -17.13 -4.62
N THR A 4 24.02 -16.56 -5.69
CA THR A 4 24.49 -15.56 -6.69
C THR A 4 23.56 -14.31 -6.77
N TYR A 5 23.89 -13.12 -7.31
CA TYR A 5 24.75 -12.64 -8.43
C TYR A 5 24.11 -12.73 -9.85
N PHE A 6 23.57 -11.61 -10.37
CA PHE A 6 23.94 -11.01 -11.68
C PHE A 6 23.30 -9.62 -11.90
N ASP A 7 23.89 -8.84 -12.82
CA ASP A 7 23.76 -7.36 -12.92
C ASP A 7 23.02 -6.82 -14.18
N CYS A 8 22.62 -5.54 -14.05
CA CYS A 8 22.46 -4.46 -15.05
C CYS A 8 21.99 -4.68 -16.50
N SER A 9 21.11 -3.78 -16.95
CA SER A 9 21.24 -3.06 -18.23
C SER A 9 20.46 -1.72 -18.19
N ASP A 10 21.07 -0.64 -18.67
CA ASP A 10 20.57 0.74 -18.63
C ASP A 10 19.76 1.14 -19.89
N GLY A 11 19.25 2.38 -19.94
CA GLY A 11 19.07 3.09 -21.22
C GLY A 11 17.78 3.90 -21.41
N GLU A 12 17.56 4.97 -20.65
CA GLU A 12 16.50 5.94 -20.98
C GLU A 12 16.79 6.66 -22.31
N SER A 13 15.77 6.81 -23.17
CA SER A 13 15.87 7.49 -24.46
C SER A 13 14.99 8.75 -24.49
N ILE A 14 15.62 9.93 -24.53
CA ILE A 14 14.96 11.23 -24.68
C ILE A 14 15.42 11.87 -26.01
N ALA A 15 14.47 12.16 -26.90
CA ALA A 15 14.73 12.78 -28.20
C ALA A 15 14.23 14.23 -28.22
N ILE A 16 15.06 15.16 -28.73
CA ILE A 16 14.76 16.60 -28.82
C ILE A 16 14.91 17.07 -30.28
N ARG A 17 14.08 18.03 -30.70
CA ARG A 17 14.01 18.60 -32.05
C ARG A 17 14.91 19.85 -32.22
N ALA A 18 15.58 19.98 -33.37
CA ALA A 18 15.86 21.23 -34.12
C ALA A 18 16.69 20.84 -35.38
N SER A 19 16.31 21.09 -36.63
CA SER A 19 16.03 22.36 -37.35
C SER A 19 17.24 23.28 -37.51
N GLY A 20 17.78 23.39 -38.73
CA GLY A 20 18.86 24.34 -39.07
C GLY A 20 19.28 24.26 -40.53
N SER A 21 18.85 25.22 -41.36
CA SER A 21 19.33 25.42 -42.72
C SER A 21 20.42 26.48 -42.74
N CYS A 22 21.50 26.27 -43.49
CA CYS A 22 22.27 27.38 -44.06
C CYS A 22 23.08 26.90 -45.28
N GLY A 23 22.95 27.61 -46.40
CA GLY A 23 23.80 27.41 -47.59
C GLY A 23 24.98 28.38 -47.61
N ALA A 24 26.04 28.03 -48.33
CA ALA A 24 27.19 28.90 -48.58
C ALA A 24 27.61 28.80 -50.05
N ILE A 25 27.86 29.95 -50.69
CA ILE A 25 28.34 30.05 -52.08
C ILE A 25 29.58 30.94 -52.08
N LEU A 26 30.71 30.43 -52.58
CA LEU A 26 31.92 31.22 -52.81
C LEU A 26 32.62 30.87 -54.14
N LEU A 27 32.56 31.83 -55.06
CA LEU A 27 33.69 32.37 -55.86
C LEU A 27 34.32 31.59 -57.04
N ASN A 28 34.52 32.38 -58.11
CA ASN A 28 35.67 32.45 -59.03
C ASN A 28 35.79 31.54 -60.28
N PHE A 29 35.22 32.06 -61.38
CA PHE A 29 35.93 32.49 -62.61
C PHE A 29 37.14 31.72 -63.17
N LYS A 30 36.98 31.32 -64.44
CA LYS A 30 37.96 31.18 -65.55
C LYS A 30 37.24 31.69 -66.83
N SER A 31 37.85 32.19 -67.90
CA SER A 31 39.24 32.58 -68.26
C SER A 31 39.15 33.47 -69.55
N PRO A 32 40.23 34.11 -70.05
CA PRO A 32 40.14 35.14 -71.11
C PRO A 32 40.35 34.59 -72.54
N ILE A 33 40.20 35.45 -73.55
CA ILE A 33 40.90 35.43 -74.86
C ILE A 33 40.75 36.82 -75.53
N ASP A 34 41.84 37.39 -76.05
CA ASP A 34 41.94 38.03 -77.38
C ASP A 34 43.36 38.61 -77.61
N ILE A 35 43.94 38.40 -78.82
CA ILE A 35 44.93 39.27 -79.52
C ILE A 35 45.33 38.65 -80.90
N PRO A 36 45.61 39.44 -81.96
CA PRO A 36 45.75 38.96 -83.36
C PRO A 36 47.17 39.13 -83.97
N HIS A 37 47.40 38.86 -85.28
CA HIS A 37 48.54 39.42 -86.06
C HIS A 37 48.46 39.33 -87.62
N THR A 38 48.83 40.43 -88.32
CA THR A 38 49.60 40.54 -89.62
C THR A 38 49.03 40.00 -90.98
N ALA A 39 49.41 40.47 -92.20
CA ALA A 39 50.16 41.68 -92.68
C ALA A 39 50.06 41.94 -94.23
N THR A 40 50.64 43.08 -94.63
CA THR A 40 50.94 43.84 -95.89
C THR A 40 51.39 43.12 -97.22
N VAL A 41 51.33 43.81 -98.39
CA VAL A 41 52.45 44.25 -99.33
C VAL A 41 51.91 44.81 -100.72
N LEU A 42 52.76 45.38 -101.61
CA LEU A 42 52.48 46.37 -102.72
C LEU A 42 52.68 45.88 -104.23
N PRO A 43 53.38 46.54 -105.23
CA PRO A 43 52.74 47.10 -106.46
C PRO A 43 53.45 47.00 -107.89
N GLY A 44 52.80 47.45 -108.99
CA GLY A 44 53.38 48.40 -109.99
C GLY A 44 53.75 48.01 -111.47
N SER A 45 53.64 48.98 -112.42
CA SER A 45 54.24 49.09 -113.81
C SER A 45 53.65 48.18 -114.95
N SER A 46 53.88 48.26 -116.30
CA SER A 46 54.52 49.18 -117.32
C SER A 46 54.19 48.69 -118.78
N VAL A 47 54.54 49.26 -119.97
CA VAL A 47 54.56 50.62 -120.62
C VAL A 47 54.93 50.48 -122.16
N THR A 48 54.54 51.43 -123.06
CA THR A 48 54.87 51.57 -124.55
C THR A 48 54.37 50.48 -125.54
N VAL A 49 54.09 50.63 -126.88
CA VAL A 49 54.01 51.69 -127.95
C VAL A 49 55.06 51.63 -129.12
N THR A 50 54.61 51.50 -130.40
CA THR A 50 55.25 51.78 -131.75
C THR A 50 54.29 51.33 -132.89
N MET A 51 54.36 51.69 -134.20
CA MET A 51 55.21 52.57 -135.06
C MET A 51 54.28 53.28 -136.13
N THR A 52 54.52 53.65 -137.41
CA THR A 52 55.61 53.51 -138.43
C THR A 52 55.57 54.61 -139.54
N GLU A 53 56.65 54.67 -140.32
CA GLU A 53 57.02 55.20 -141.67
C GLU A 53 56.00 55.13 -142.86
N SER A 54 56.20 55.66 -144.10
CA SER A 54 57.05 56.74 -144.70
C SER A 54 56.54 57.16 -146.14
N PRO A 55 57.29 57.30 -147.27
CA PRO A 55 57.45 58.62 -147.90
C PRO A 55 57.17 58.79 -149.43
N ALA A 56 56.95 60.04 -149.85
CA ALA A 56 56.97 60.56 -151.26
C ALA A 56 55.89 59.92 -152.22
N VAL A 57 55.63 60.32 -153.47
CA VAL A 57 56.38 60.98 -154.58
C VAL A 57 55.41 61.77 -155.51
N LEU A 58 55.82 62.96 -156.00
CA LEU A 58 55.31 63.75 -157.17
C LEU A 58 53.80 64.11 -157.34
N HIS A 59 53.54 65.30 -157.92
CA HIS A 59 52.24 65.86 -158.40
C HIS A 59 50.97 65.82 -157.47
N PRO A 60 50.90 66.61 -156.36
CA PRO A 60 49.81 66.50 -155.39
C PRO A 60 48.78 67.65 -155.30
N SER A 61 48.71 68.61 -156.24
CA SER A 61 47.89 69.84 -156.07
C SER A 61 46.37 69.62 -155.93
N ARG A 62 45.81 68.49 -156.41
CA ARG A 62 44.36 68.17 -156.31
C ARG A 62 44.00 67.08 -155.29
N GLN A 63 44.82 66.03 -155.14
CA GLN A 63 44.52 64.94 -154.19
C GLN A 63 44.42 65.41 -152.72
N LYS A 64 45.19 66.44 -152.36
CA LYS A 64 45.30 66.97 -150.98
C LYS A 64 43.96 67.38 -150.36
N GLN A 65 42.94 67.70 -151.18
CA GLN A 65 41.64 68.17 -150.69
C GLN A 65 40.68 67.04 -150.26
N GLN A 66 40.86 65.80 -150.75
CA GLN A 66 39.98 64.67 -150.39
C GLN A 66 40.41 64.01 -149.07
N GLN A 67 41.71 63.77 -148.85
CA GLN A 67 42.23 63.19 -147.60
C GLN A 67 41.89 64.04 -146.36
N LEU A 68 41.79 65.37 -146.50
CA LEU A 68 41.40 66.27 -145.41
C LEU A 68 39.98 65.98 -144.89
N LYS A 69 39.04 65.57 -145.76
CA LYS A 69 37.64 65.29 -145.35
C LYS A 69 37.49 63.97 -144.59
N GLN A 70 38.19 62.90 -145.00
CA GLN A 70 38.17 61.62 -144.27
C GLN A 70 38.82 61.76 -142.88
N ASN A 71 39.98 62.44 -142.79
CA ASN A 71 40.66 62.67 -141.52
C ASN A 71 39.85 63.52 -140.53
N ALA A 72 38.99 64.42 -141.01
CA ALA A 72 38.08 65.18 -140.15
C ALA A 72 37.00 64.31 -139.48
N LEU A 73 36.48 63.30 -140.19
CA LEU A 73 35.42 62.42 -139.68
C LEU A 73 35.92 61.41 -138.64
N SER A 74 37.07 60.75 -138.85
CA SER A 74 37.60 59.79 -137.86
C SER A 74 37.86 60.47 -136.52
N LYS A 75 38.49 61.65 -136.56
CA LYS A 75 38.75 62.49 -135.37
C LYS A 75 37.48 62.88 -134.61
N ALA A 76 36.35 63.10 -135.30
CA ALA A 76 35.08 63.42 -134.65
C ALA A 76 34.49 62.21 -133.89
N VAL A 77 34.59 61.00 -134.45
CA VAL A 77 34.11 59.76 -133.80
C VAL A 77 35.02 59.38 -132.63
N GLU A 78 36.34 59.48 -132.81
CA GLU A 78 37.32 59.26 -131.74
C GLU A 78 37.13 60.25 -130.59
N SER A 79 36.95 61.54 -130.88
CA SER A 79 36.65 62.60 -129.90
C SER A 79 35.38 62.30 -129.09
N ASN A 80 34.29 61.89 -129.74
CA ASN A 80 33.06 61.48 -129.05
C ASN A 80 33.26 60.22 -128.19
N ARG A 81 34.06 59.24 -128.65
CA ARG A 81 34.36 58.04 -127.86
C ARG A 81 35.23 58.36 -126.64
N THR A 82 36.20 59.27 -126.76
CA THR A 82 36.99 59.73 -125.61
C THR A 82 36.14 60.54 -124.62
N ASN A 83 35.27 61.44 -125.10
CA ASN A 83 34.34 62.19 -124.25
C ASN A 83 33.41 61.25 -123.45
N ALA A 84 32.88 60.21 -124.09
CA ALA A 84 32.01 59.22 -123.42
C ALA A 84 32.75 58.39 -122.35
N ASN A 85 34.07 58.18 -122.49
CA ASN A 85 34.89 57.57 -121.45
C ASN A 85 35.21 58.57 -120.33
N TYR A 86 35.66 59.79 -120.67
CA TYR A 86 35.93 60.85 -119.69
C TYR A 86 34.73 61.12 -118.79
N GLN A 87 33.50 61.09 -119.32
CA GLN A 87 32.29 61.23 -118.51
C GLN A 87 32.12 60.08 -117.49
N LYS A 88 32.34 58.82 -117.90
CA LYS A 88 32.23 57.66 -116.99
C LYS A 88 33.30 57.68 -115.91
N ASP A 89 34.53 58.05 -116.28
CA ASP A 89 35.64 58.19 -115.33
C ASP A 89 35.36 59.33 -114.34
N PHE A 90 34.82 60.46 -114.81
CA PHE A 90 34.36 61.56 -113.95
C PHE A 90 33.24 61.13 -112.99
N ASP A 91 32.22 60.40 -113.47
CA ASP A 91 31.13 59.88 -112.63
C ASP A 91 31.61 58.81 -111.62
N GLN A 92 32.70 58.09 -111.91
CA GLN A 92 33.36 57.17 -110.98
C GLN A 92 34.22 57.90 -109.95
N ILE A 93 34.96 58.94 -110.37
CA ILE A 93 35.70 59.83 -109.47
C ILE A 93 34.75 60.53 -108.50
N GLN A 94 33.61 61.06 -108.98
CA GLN A 94 32.59 61.65 -108.12
C GLN A 94 32.05 60.66 -107.08
N ARG A 95 31.71 59.43 -107.48
CA ARG A 95 31.26 58.38 -106.54
C ARG A 95 32.34 58.03 -105.51
N ASN A 96 33.59 57.86 -105.93
CA ASN A 96 34.71 57.58 -105.02
C ASN A 96 34.96 58.75 -104.04
N CYS A 97 34.85 60.00 -104.50
CA CYS A 97 34.95 61.19 -103.64
C CYS A 97 33.78 61.29 -102.64
N LEU A 98 32.55 60.95 -103.05
CA LEU A 98 31.39 60.91 -102.16
C LEU A 98 31.49 59.77 -101.12
N GLU A 99 31.96 58.59 -101.52
CA GLU A 99 32.25 57.49 -100.59
C GLU A 99 33.37 57.84 -99.60
N ASN A 100 34.47 58.44 -100.06
CA ASN A 100 35.57 58.81 -99.18
C ASN A 100 35.16 59.91 -98.20
N ARG A 101 34.34 60.89 -98.63
CA ARG A 101 33.71 61.86 -97.71
C ARG A 101 32.80 61.17 -96.69
N ARG A 102 31.98 60.19 -97.10
CA ARG A 102 31.13 59.40 -96.18
C ARG A 102 31.96 58.59 -95.18
N LYS A 103 33.06 57.96 -95.62
CA LYS A 103 33.99 57.21 -94.75
C LYS A 103 34.67 58.15 -93.76
N GLN A 104 35.19 59.29 -94.22
CA GLN A 104 35.79 60.32 -93.35
C GLN A 104 34.79 60.87 -92.31
N ALA A 105 33.54 61.14 -92.69
CA ALA A 105 32.50 61.57 -91.76
C ALA A 105 32.10 60.46 -90.75
N ALA A 106 32.07 59.20 -91.18
CA ALA A 106 31.84 58.05 -90.30
C ALA A 106 33.01 57.84 -89.32
N GLU A 107 34.26 58.02 -89.77
CA GLU A 107 35.44 57.99 -88.89
C GLU A 107 35.46 59.16 -87.90
N GLN A 108 35.11 60.37 -88.34
CA GLN A 108 34.99 61.54 -87.46
C GLN A 108 33.94 61.31 -86.38
N THR A 109 32.71 60.95 -86.76
CA THR A 109 31.63 60.67 -85.80
C THR A 109 31.90 59.47 -84.89
N ASN A 110 32.67 58.47 -85.34
CA ASN A 110 33.12 57.39 -84.45
C ASN A 110 34.20 57.86 -83.46
N ARG A 111 35.19 58.66 -83.89
CA ARG A 111 36.19 59.25 -82.97
C ARG A 111 35.54 60.22 -81.96
N GLU A 112 34.54 60.99 -82.38
CA GLU A 112 33.72 61.83 -81.50
C GLU A 112 33.00 60.99 -80.43
N ARG A 113 32.37 59.88 -80.84
CA ARG A 113 31.75 58.91 -79.91
C ARG A 113 32.76 58.23 -78.98
N GLU A 114 33.95 57.89 -79.46
CA GLU A 114 35.03 57.32 -78.63
C GLU A 114 35.50 58.31 -77.57
N ILE A 115 35.69 59.58 -77.94
CA ILE A 115 36.04 60.67 -77.01
C ILE A 115 34.89 60.93 -76.03
N GLU A 116 33.64 60.95 -76.48
CA GLU A 116 32.46 61.09 -75.61
C GLU A 116 32.37 59.92 -74.62
N GLN A 117 32.55 58.68 -75.08
CA GLN A 117 32.57 57.49 -74.22
C GLN A 117 33.71 57.53 -73.21
N GLN A 118 34.91 57.98 -73.60
CA GLN A 118 36.03 58.17 -72.68
C GLN A 118 35.74 59.25 -71.63
N GLN A 119 35.16 60.40 -72.02
CA GLN A 119 34.75 61.44 -71.07
C GLN A 119 33.64 60.96 -70.13
N VAL A 120 32.66 60.20 -70.62
CA VAL A 120 31.61 59.59 -69.79
C VAL A 120 32.19 58.52 -68.87
N ALA A 121 33.16 57.73 -69.30
CA ALA A 121 33.85 56.74 -68.47
C ALA A 121 34.68 57.42 -67.37
N GLN A 122 35.43 58.48 -67.69
CA GLN A 122 36.20 59.28 -66.74
C GLN A 122 35.31 59.98 -65.71
N LYS A 123 34.20 60.60 -66.14
CA LYS A 123 33.18 61.18 -65.24
C LYS A 123 32.63 60.11 -64.30
N ARG A 124 32.10 59.00 -64.84
CA ARG A 124 31.60 57.86 -64.03
C ARG A 124 32.64 57.28 -63.07
N GLU A 125 33.94 57.40 -63.38
CA GLU A 125 35.01 56.96 -62.48
C GLU A 125 35.35 58.00 -61.40
N ALA A 126 35.30 59.29 -61.72
CA ALA A 126 35.37 60.37 -60.75
C ALA A 126 34.17 60.33 -59.78
N ASP A 127 32.96 60.17 -60.31
CA ASP A 127 31.71 60.02 -59.54
C ASP A 127 31.83 58.82 -58.57
N ARG A 128 32.37 57.68 -59.03
CA ARG A 128 32.64 56.50 -58.17
C ARG A 128 33.67 56.79 -57.08
N ARG A 129 34.76 57.53 -57.38
CA ARG A 129 35.77 57.91 -56.38
C ARG A 129 35.20 58.85 -55.33
N GLN A 130 34.38 59.83 -55.74
CA GLN A 130 33.68 60.72 -54.81
C GLN A 130 32.71 59.95 -53.92
N TRP A 131 31.85 59.10 -54.50
CA TRP A 131 30.94 58.26 -53.72
C TRP A 131 31.67 57.35 -52.72
N GLN A 132 32.84 56.80 -53.09
CA GLN A 132 33.68 56.00 -52.18
C GLN A 132 34.31 56.81 -51.05
N LEU A 133 34.62 58.10 -51.27
CA LEU A 133 35.10 59.00 -50.22
C LEU A 133 33.96 59.42 -49.30
N ASP A 134 32.82 59.85 -49.84
CA ASP A 134 31.61 60.18 -49.08
C ASP A 134 31.21 59.03 -48.15
N GLU A 135 31.26 57.78 -48.64
CA GLU A 135 30.89 56.60 -47.87
C GLU A 135 31.93 56.24 -46.79
N GLN A 136 33.22 56.50 -47.04
CA GLN A 136 34.28 56.38 -46.02
C GLN A 136 34.14 57.46 -44.93
N GLU A 137 33.82 58.69 -45.31
CA GLU A 137 33.57 59.79 -44.36
C GLU A 137 32.33 59.50 -43.51
N LYS A 138 31.21 59.05 -44.11
CA LYS A 138 30.01 58.59 -43.37
C LYS A 138 30.33 57.43 -42.43
N ALA A 139 31.11 56.43 -42.88
CA ALA A 139 31.50 55.31 -42.03
C ALA A 139 32.38 55.75 -40.85
N HIS A 140 33.31 56.68 -41.07
CA HIS A 140 34.15 57.25 -40.02
C HIS A 140 33.32 58.12 -39.04
N GLN A 141 32.41 58.95 -39.54
CA GLN A 141 31.48 59.73 -38.72
C GLN A 141 30.60 58.82 -37.85
N LEU A 142 30.02 57.77 -38.42
CA LEU A 142 29.23 56.78 -37.69
C LEU A 142 30.07 56.01 -36.65
N GLN A 143 31.33 55.70 -36.95
CA GLN A 143 32.26 55.10 -36.01
C GLN A 143 32.60 56.05 -34.85
N GLU A 144 32.81 57.34 -35.13
CA GLU A 144 33.05 58.36 -34.11
C GLU A 144 31.83 58.65 -33.24
N ASP A 145 30.64 58.74 -33.82
CA ASP A 145 29.38 58.87 -33.09
C ASP A 145 29.16 57.68 -32.15
N ASN A 146 29.44 56.46 -32.62
CA ASN A 146 29.31 55.26 -31.81
C ASN A 146 30.41 55.19 -30.73
N ARG A 147 31.63 55.66 -31.01
CA ARG A 147 32.70 55.81 -30.02
C ARG A 147 32.32 56.82 -28.93
N GLN A 148 31.71 57.94 -29.31
CA GLN A 148 31.21 58.95 -28.38
C GLN A 148 30.09 58.40 -27.50
N LYS A 149 29.06 57.74 -28.08
CA LYS A 149 27.98 57.08 -27.34
C LYS A 149 28.51 56.07 -26.33
N VAL A 150 29.39 55.15 -26.75
CA VAL A 150 29.99 54.13 -25.87
C VAL A 150 30.84 54.76 -24.76
N ASN A 151 31.53 55.87 -25.03
CA ASN A 151 32.29 56.60 -24.01
C ASN A 151 31.37 57.32 -23.02
N GLU A 152 30.25 57.88 -23.48
CA GLU A 152 29.25 58.51 -22.62
C GLU A 152 28.50 57.48 -21.76
N GLU A 153 28.11 56.34 -22.32
CA GLU A 153 27.51 55.22 -21.59
C GLU A 153 28.46 54.69 -20.50
N LYS A 154 29.76 54.55 -20.81
CA LYS A 154 30.78 54.18 -19.82
C LYS A 154 30.97 55.25 -18.75
N LEU A 155 30.91 56.54 -19.10
CA LEU A 155 30.94 57.63 -18.12
C LEU A 155 29.69 57.59 -17.21
N ARG A 156 28.50 57.39 -17.78
CA ARG A 156 27.24 57.22 -17.04
C ARG A 156 27.30 56.00 -16.12
N GLN A 157 27.85 54.87 -16.56
CA GLN A 157 28.10 53.69 -15.73
C GLN A 157 29.08 53.99 -14.59
N GLN A 158 30.24 54.59 -14.88
CA GLN A 158 31.21 54.97 -13.85
C GLN A 158 30.63 55.95 -12.83
N LEU A 159 29.76 56.87 -13.24
CA LEU A 159 29.05 57.79 -12.35
C LEU A 159 28.00 57.07 -11.49
N ARG A 160 27.21 56.13 -12.04
CA ARG A 160 26.30 55.26 -11.27
C ARG A 160 27.05 54.44 -10.20
N GLU A 161 28.17 53.83 -10.57
CA GLU A 161 28.97 52.95 -9.70
C GLU A 161 29.78 53.71 -8.63
N SER A 162 30.35 54.86 -8.97
CA SER A 162 31.16 55.67 -8.04
C SER A 162 30.30 56.51 -7.10
N ASN A 163 29.21 57.10 -7.58
CA ASN A 163 28.39 58.00 -6.77
C ASN A 163 27.67 57.25 -5.63
N GLN A 164 27.56 57.90 -4.46
CA GLN A 164 26.93 57.31 -3.28
C GLN A 164 25.40 57.44 -3.29
N GLU A 165 24.83 58.54 -3.78
CA GLU A 165 23.37 58.72 -3.89
C GLU A 165 22.76 57.70 -4.83
N MET A 166 23.40 57.42 -5.98
CA MET A 166 22.95 56.43 -6.94
C MET A 166 22.89 55.03 -6.34
N ARG A 167 23.97 54.59 -5.67
CA ARG A 167 24.01 53.29 -4.98
C ARG A 167 23.02 53.21 -3.80
N LEU A 168 22.78 54.30 -3.08
CA LEU A 168 21.75 54.37 -2.04
C LEU A 168 20.34 54.33 -2.61
N LEU A 169 20.09 54.99 -3.75
CA LEU A 169 18.81 54.93 -4.47
C LEU A 169 18.53 53.51 -4.95
N GLU A 170 19.48 52.88 -5.65
CA GLU A 170 19.36 51.48 -6.07
C GLU A 170 19.16 50.55 -4.86
N SER A 171 19.85 50.78 -3.74
CA SER A 171 19.67 50.00 -2.51
C SER A 171 18.24 50.12 -1.96
N LYS A 172 17.68 51.34 -1.91
CA LYS A 172 16.28 51.59 -1.53
C LYS A 172 15.29 50.96 -2.52
N LEU A 173 15.57 50.98 -3.82
CA LEU A 173 14.74 50.33 -4.85
C LEU A 173 14.81 48.79 -4.75
N ARG A 174 15.99 48.21 -4.52
CA ARG A 174 16.16 46.77 -4.24
C ARG A 174 15.40 46.36 -2.97
N ALA A 175 15.48 47.15 -1.90
CA ALA A 175 14.70 46.93 -0.69
C ALA A 175 13.18 47.02 -0.93
N ALA A 176 12.72 47.91 -1.81
CA ALA A 176 11.32 48.02 -2.21
C ALA A 176 10.82 46.78 -2.97
N TYR A 177 11.64 46.23 -3.89
CA TYR A 177 11.32 44.95 -4.56
C TYR A 177 11.24 43.79 -3.56
N VAL A 178 12.15 43.73 -2.58
CA VAL A 178 12.10 42.74 -1.49
C VAL A 178 10.83 42.92 -0.64
N ALA A 179 10.47 44.15 -0.26
CA ALA A 179 9.24 44.43 0.49
C ALA A 179 7.97 44.04 -0.29
N LYS A 180 7.93 44.29 -1.60
CA LYS A 180 6.85 43.84 -2.49
C LYS A 180 6.77 42.31 -2.56
N GLY A 181 7.91 41.63 -2.65
CA GLY A 181 8.00 40.17 -2.63
C GLY A 181 7.50 39.57 -1.31
N ILE A 182 7.93 40.13 -0.18
CA ILE A 182 7.48 39.72 1.17
C ILE A 182 5.97 39.94 1.32
N ALA A 183 5.42 41.06 0.86
CA ALA A 183 3.98 41.31 0.92
C ALA A 183 3.17 40.31 0.08
N ALA A 184 3.66 39.92 -1.10
CA ALA A 184 3.05 38.86 -1.90
C ALA A 184 3.13 37.49 -1.20
N GLN A 185 4.27 37.15 -0.59
CA GLN A 185 4.44 35.92 0.18
C GLN A 185 3.55 35.84 1.42
N ILE A 186 3.34 36.97 2.12
CA ILE A 186 2.42 37.04 3.27
C ILE A 186 0.98 36.82 2.80
N ALA A 187 0.56 37.50 1.72
CA ALA A 187 -0.77 37.31 1.15
C ALA A 187 -1.01 35.85 0.69
N GLU A 188 -0.01 35.23 0.06
CA GLU A 188 -0.07 33.82 -0.32
C GLU A 188 -0.13 32.90 0.90
N ALA A 189 0.69 33.13 1.92
CA ALA A 189 0.70 32.35 3.15
C ALA A 189 -0.61 32.46 3.94
N ASP A 190 -1.26 33.62 3.95
CA ASP A 190 -2.56 33.81 4.59
C ASP A 190 -3.71 33.20 3.79
N LEU A 191 -3.64 33.20 2.44
CA LEU A 191 -4.55 32.42 1.60
C LEU A 191 -4.39 30.91 1.82
N ARG A 192 -3.15 30.41 1.93
CA ARG A 192 -2.86 29.00 2.27
C ARG A 192 -3.48 28.62 3.61
N LYS A 193 -3.22 29.39 4.69
CA LYS A 193 -3.83 29.20 6.02
C LYS A 193 -5.37 29.22 5.98
N GLN A 194 -5.97 30.07 5.16
CA GLN A 194 -7.43 30.10 4.97
C GLN A 194 -7.92 28.82 4.29
N SER A 195 -7.22 28.33 3.25
CA SER A 195 -7.56 27.07 2.58
C SER A 195 -7.39 25.85 3.50
N GLU A 196 -6.33 25.80 4.31
CA GLU A 196 -6.07 24.76 5.31
C GLU A 196 -7.19 24.72 6.37
N ARG A 197 -7.62 25.89 6.88
CA ARG A 197 -8.75 26.00 7.81
C ARG A 197 -10.07 25.51 7.20
N LEU A 198 -10.32 25.84 5.92
CA LEU A 198 -11.50 25.37 5.20
C LEU A 198 -11.45 23.87 4.86
N GLN A 199 -10.26 23.28 4.74
CA GLN A 199 -10.07 21.83 4.61
C GLN A 199 -10.34 21.13 5.95
N ALA A 200 -9.69 21.59 7.04
CA ALA A 200 -9.88 21.02 8.38
C ALA A 200 -11.34 21.08 8.87
N LEU A 201 -12.08 22.15 8.54
CA LEU A 201 -13.52 22.22 8.83
C LEU A 201 -14.33 21.16 8.07
N LYS A 202 -14.04 20.93 6.79
CA LYS A 202 -14.69 19.86 6.01
C LYS A 202 -14.32 18.48 6.50
N GLU A 203 -13.06 18.24 6.85
CA GLU A 203 -12.59 16.97 7.43
C GLU A 203 -13.30 16.67 8.75
N MET A 204 -13.52 17.69 9.59
CA MET A 204 -14.33 17.59 10.80
C MET A 204 -15.81 17.29 10.50
N GLU A 205 -16.41 17.97 9.52
CA GLU A 205 -17.79 17.72 9.07
C GLU A 205 -17.98 16.29 8.55
N GLU A 206 -17.07 15.78 7.70
CA GLU A 206 -17.12 14.39 7.21
C GLU A 206 -16.86 13.38 8.34
N PHE A 207 -15.97 13.67 9.29
CA PHE A 207 -15.74 12.81 10.46
C PHE A 207 -16.97 12.73 11.36
N ASP A 208 -17.65 13.84 11.65
CA ASP A 208 -18.87 13.83 12.46
C ASP A 208 -20.06 13.19 11.71
N LYS A 209 -20.14 13.25 10.37
CA LYS A 209 -21.09 12.44 9.57
C LYS A 209 -20.81 10.95 9.72
N LEU A 210 -19.57 10.51 9.45
CA LEU A 210 -19.18 9.10 9.54
C LEU A 210 -19.39 8.54 10.96
N LYS A 211 -19.18 9.36 11.99
CA LYS A 211 -19.48 9.04 13.39
C LYS A 211 -20.99 8.92 13.67
N GLN A 212 -21.83 9.76 13.04
CA GLN A 212 -23.29 9.61 13.12
C GLN A 212 -23.76 8.33 12.41
N GLU A 213 -23.31 8.08 11.18
CA GLU A 213 -23.60 6.85 10.42
C GLU A 213 -23.19 5.59 11.18
N ASN A 214 -22.01 5.59 11.81
CA ASN A 214 -21.52 4.46 12.59
C ASN A 214 -22.34 4.27 13.90
N MET A 215 -22.76 5.35 14.57
CA MET A 215 -23.71 5.26 15.69
C MET A 215 -25.08 4.72 15.25
N GLU A 216 -25.58 5.08 14.06
CA GLU A 216 -26.84 4.57 13.52
C GLU A 216 -26.72 3.09 13.13
N TYR A 217 -25.63 2.69 12.46
CA TYR A 217 -25.31 1.30 12.18
C TYR A 217 -25.26 0.44 13.45
N MET A 218 -24.61 0.94 14.51
CA MET A 218 -24.54 0.25 15.80
C MET A 218 -25.93 0.15 16.47
N LYS A 219 -26.78 1.17 16.39
CA LYS A 219 -28.18 1.10 16.86
C LYS A 219 -29.01 0.10 16.05
N GLN A 220 -28.87 0.09 14.72
CA GLN A 220 -29.56 -0.88 13.85
C GLN A 220 -29.14 -2.31 14.19
N LYS A 221 -27.83 -2.55 14.36
CA LYS A 221 -27.31 -3.86 14.78
C LYS A 221 -27.86 -4.28 16.15
N GLN A 222 -27.87 -3.38 17.14
CA GLN A 222 -28.46 -3.65 18.46
C GLN A 222 -29.96 -3.99 18.36
N ALA A 223 -30.73 -3.25 17.56
CA ALA A 223 -32.14 -3.53 17.33
C ALA A 223 -32.39 -4.88 16.63
N MET A 224 -31.53 -5.27 15.69
CA MET A 224 -31.56 -6.60 15.07
C MET A 224 -31.27 -7.71 16.09
N GLU A 225 -30.20 -7.57 16.88
CA GLU A 225 -29.89 -8.53 17.94
C GLU A 225 -31.00 -8.61 19.00
N GLU A 226 -31.66 -7.49 19.35
CA GLU A 226 -32.82 -7.50 20.25
C GLU A 226 -34.04 -8.18 19.64
N ASN A 227 -34.29 -8.00 18.34
CA ASN A 227 -35.34 -8.70 17.61
C ASN A 227 -35.07 -10.21 17.58
N GLU A 228 -33.83 -10.64 17.30
CA GLU A 228 -33.41 -12.05 17.39
C GLU A 228 -33.60 -12.61 18.81
N LYS A 229 -33.15 -11.89 19.83
CA LYS A 229 -33.34 -12.24 21.25
C LYS A 229 -34.84 -12.31 21.62
N ARG A 230 -35.71 -11.51 21.00
CA ARG A 230 -37.17 -11.55 21.19
C ARG A 230 -37.80 -12.76 20.49
N MET A 231 -37.40 -13.06 19.25
CA MET A 231 -37.84 -14.25 18.51
C MET A 231 -37.44 -15.54 19.24
N LEU A 232 -36.19 -15.64 19.71
CA LEU A 232 -35.71 -16.80 20.48
C LEU A 232 -36.49 -16.99 21.79
N ARG A 233 -36.81 -15.91 22.51
CA ARG A 233 -37.70 -15.97 23.70
C ARG A 233 -39.10 -16.47 23.34
N SER A 234 -39.65 -16.06 22.19
CA SER A 234 -40.95 -16.53 21.72
C SER A 234 -40.95 -18.03 21.39
N VAL A 235 -39.89 -18.52 20.73
CA VAL A 235 -39.72 -19.96 20.43
C VAL A 235 -39.53 -20.78 21.71
N LEU A 236 -38.73 -20.30 22.67
CA LEU A 236 -38.56 -20.97 23.97
C LEU A 236 -39.87 -21.00 24.78
N GLN A 237 -40.67 -19.92 24.73
CA GLN A 237 -41.99 -19.89 25.36
C GLN A 237 -42.94 -20.91 24.71
N GLN A 238 -42.95 -20.99 23.38
CA GLN A 238 -43.74 -21.98 22.64
C GLN A 238 -43.31 -23.41 23.02
N GLN A 239 -42.01 -23.72 23.02
CA GLN A 239 -41.49 -25.03 23.45
C GLN A 239 -41.88 -25.39 24.89
N MET A 240 -41.94 -24.40 25.80
CA MET A 240 -42.42 -24.60 27.17
C MET A 240 -43.92 -24.93 27.22
N ASP A 241 -44.74 -24.29 26.38
CA ASP A 241 -46.19 -24.53 26.30
C ASP A 241 -46.53 -25.82 25.53
N ASP A 242 -45.76 -26.20 24.52
CA ASP A 242 -45.81 -27.52 23.88
C ASP A 242 -45.41 -28.62 24.86
N THR A 243 -44.37 -28.41 25.66
CA THR A 243 -43.99 -29.35 26.75
C THR A 243 -45.09 -29.46 27.81
N ARG A 244 -45.88 -28.39 28.03
CA ARG A 244 -47.05 -28.41 28.93
C ARG A 244 -48.26 -29.10 28.30
N SER A 245 -48.50 -28.95 26.99
CA SER A 245 -49.61 -29.62 26.30
C SER A 245 -49.37 -31.12 26.20
N VAL A 246 -48.18 -31.57 25.80
CA VAL A 246 -47.79 -32.98 25.79
C VAL A 246 -47.96 -33.63 27.17
N LYS A 247 -47.58 -32.92 28.25
CA LYS A 247 -47.80 -33.41 29.63
C LYS A 247 -49.27 -33.51 30.05
N LYS A 248 -50.18 -32.73 29.45
CA LYS A 248 -51.62 -32.89 29.65
C LYS A 248 -52.13 -34.11 28.90
N CYS A 249 -51.79 -34.25 27.62
CA CYS A 249 -52.19 -35.40 26.80
C CYS A 249 -51.74 -36.73 27.45
N LEU A 250 -50.48 -36.84 27.88
CA LEU A 250 -49.96 -38.02 28.58
C LEU A 250 -50.69 -38.30 29.92
N TYR A 251 -51.19 -37.28 30.60
CA TYR A 251 -51.98 -37.44 31.83
C TYR A 251 -53.43 -37.85 31.54
N GLU A 252 -54.02 -37.34 30.46
CA GLU A 252 -55.34 -37.74 29.97
C GLU A 252 -55.30 -39.21 29.47
N GLU A 253 -54.27 -39.59 28.72
CA GLU A 253 -53.98 -40.97 28.32
C GLU A 253 -53.84 -41.89 29.55
N PHE A 254 -53.00 -41.52 30.52
CA PHE A 254 -52.86 -42.27 31.79
C PHE A 254 -54.18 -42.42 32.55
N LEU A 255 -55.04 -41.39 32.58
CA LEU A 255 -56.37 -41.51 33.18
C LEU A 255 -57.27 -42.49 32.43
N THR A 256 -57.23 -42.52 31.08
CA THR A 256 -58.00 -43.50 30.30
C THR A 256 -57.46 -44.92 30.46
N GLU A 257 -56.14 -45.11 30.51
CA GLU A 257 -55.52 -46.40 30.80
C GLU A 257 -55.88 -46.86 32.21
N LYS A 258 -55.83 -45.97 33.22
CA LYS A 258 -56.25 -46.31 34.59
C LYS A 258 -57.71 -46.75 34.64
N ILE A 259 -58.63 -46.04 33.98
CA ILE A 259 -60.05 -46.42 33.92
C ILE A 259 -60.23 -47.79 33.26
N TYR A 260 -59.45 -48.09 32.21
CA TYR A 260 -59.43 -49.40 31.57
C TYR A 260 -58.89 -50.50 32.49
N LEU A 261 -57.77 -50.26 33.18
CA LEU A 261 -57.16 -51.19 34.13
C LEU A 261 -58.07 -51.43 35.35
N ASP A 262 -58.68 -50.39 35.92
CA ASP A 262 -59.67 -50.50 37.01
C ASP A 262 -60.88 -51.36 36.55
N ALA A 263 -61.32 -51.23 35.29
CA ALA A 263 -62.38 -52.07 34.72
C ALA A 263 -61.94 -53.53 34.48
N VAL A 264 -60.68 -53.78 34.11
CA VAL A 264 -60.11 -55.14 34.00
C VAL A 264 -59.99 -55.79 35.39
N VAL A 265 -59.49 -55.07 36.40
CA VAL A 265 -59.43 -55.54 37.79
C VAL A 265 -60.81 -55.85 38.33
N LYS A 266 -61.82 -55.00 38.03
CA LYS A 266 -63.22 -55.25 38.41
C LYS A 266 -63.77 -56.54 37.77
N LYS A 267 -63.51 -56.78 36.48
CA LYS A 267 -63.88 -58.05 35.83
C LYS A 267 -63.20 -59.27 36.46
N ILE A 268 -61.90 -59.18 36.77
CA ILE A 268 -61.17 -60.27 37.44
C ILE A 268 -61.77 -60.55 38.84
N GLN A 269 -62.19 -59.52 39.57
CA GLN A 269 -62.89 -59.68 40.85
C GLN A 269 -64.28 -60.32 40.67
N GLU A 270 -65.04 -59.92 39.64
CA GLU A 270 -66.34 -60.50 39.30
C GLU A 270 -66.20 -61.99 38.90
N GLU A 271 -65.26 -62.33 38.02
CA GLU A 271 -64.93 -63.71 37.64
C GLU A 271 -64.46 -64.55 38.83
N HIS A 272 -63.64 -63.99 39.74
CA HIS A 272 -63.26 -64.68 40.99
C HIS A 272 -64.46 -64.93 41.91
N LEU A 273 -65.39 -63.98 42.03
CA LEU A 273 -66.63 -64.15 42.80
C LEU A 273 -67.53 -65.22 42.17
N GLU A 274 -67.68 -65.25 40.85
CA GLU A 274 -68.40 -66.33 40.16
C GLU A 274 -67.74 -67.71 40.40
N VAL A 275 -66.40 -67.80 40.36
CA VAL A 275 -65.67 -69.05 40.65
C VAL A 275 -65.86 -69.49 42.11
N ILE A 276 -65.94 -68.56 43.05
CA ILE A 276 -66.27 -68.85 44.46
C ILE A 276 -67.72 -69.33 44.59
N GLN A 277 -68.67 -68.68 43.92
CA GLN A 277 -70.09 -69.09 43.90
C GLN A 277 -70.26 -70.49 43.32
N ARG A 278 -69.70 -70.77 42.14
CA ARG A 278 -69.72 -72.10 41.50
C ARG A 278 -69.12 -73.18 42.39
N LYS A 279 -68.03 -72.89 43.11
CA LYS A 279 -67.44 -73.81 44.10
C LYS A 279 -68.36 -74.04 45.31
N LEU A 280 -69.01 -72.99 45.81
CA LEU A 280 -69.96 -73.10 46.93
C LEU A 280 -71.21 -73.89 46.53
N GLU A 281 -71.68 -73.75 45.29
CA GLU A 281 -72.78 -74.53 44.72
C GLU A 281 -72.39 -76.01 44.58
N GLN A 282 -71.22 -76.31 44.01
CA GLN A 282 -70.68 -77.67 43.96
C GLN A 282 -70.52 -78.30 45.35
N GLN A 283 -70.06 -77.53 46.35
CA GLN A 283 -70.00 -77.97 47.75
C GLN A 283 -71.38 -78.23 48.36
N LYS A 284 -72.41 -77.46 48.01
CA LYS A 284 -73.80 -77.71 48.44
C LYS A 284 -74.36 -78.99 47.81
N CYS A 285 -74.18 -79.20 46.50
CA CYS A 285 -74.65 -80.39 45.81
C CYS A 285 -73.96 -81.66 46.35
N THR A 286 -72.63 -81.68 46.41
CA THR A 286 -71.87 -82.82 46.95
C THR A 286 -72.15 -83.07 48.43
N ARG A 287 -72.46 -82.02 49.22
CA ARG A 287 -72.95 -82.19 50.59
C ARG A 287 -74.32 -82.86 50.64
N GLN A 288 -75.27 -82.45 49.81
CA GLN A 288 -76.60 -83.08 49.74
C GLN A 288 -76.49 -84.54 49.29
N GLU A 289 -75.64 -84.84 48.31
CA GLU A 289 -75.31 -86.21 47.89
C GLU A 289 -74.73 -87.05 49.03
N MET A 290 -73.82 -86.49 49.85
CA MET A 290 -73.30 -87.16 51.05
C MET A 290 -74.36 -87.35 52.14
N GLU A 291 -75.25 -86.36 52.35
CA GLU A 291 -76.35 -86.45 53.32
C GLU A 291 -77.33 -87.56 52.92
N TYR A 292 -77.78 -87.61 51.66
CA TYR A 292 -78.60 -88.71 51.13
C TYR A 292 -77.89 -90.07 51.21
N PHE A 293 -76.60 -90.15 50.88
CA PHE A 293 -75.83 -91.39 51.00
C PHE A 293 -75.68 -91.84 52.47
N GLN A 294 -75.57 -90.90 53.41
CA GLN A 294 -75.50 -91.19 54.83
C GLN A 294 -76.85 -91.67 55.38
N GLU A 295 -77.97 -91.10 54.96
CA GLU A 295 -79.32 -91.58 55.28
C GLU A 295 -79.58 -92.99 54.72
N ALA A 296 -79.21 -93.24 53.46
CA ALA A 296 -79.27 -94.57 52.85
C ALA A 296 -78.38 -95.60 53.60
N LYS A 297 -77.20 -95.18 54.06
CA LYS A 297 -76.29 -96.02 54.86
C LYS A 297 -76.79 -96.26 56.29
N GLN A 298 -77.47 -95.29 56.89
CA GLN A 298 -78.09 -95.46 58.22
C GLN A 298 -79.32 -96.38 58.17
N THR A 299 -80.20 -96.21 57.18
CA THR A 299 -81.35 -97.10 56.97
C THR A 299 -80.92 -98.53 56.64
N TRP A 300 -79.88 -98.71 55.81
CA TRP A 300 -79.27 -100.03 55.60
C TRP A 300 -78.68 -100.62 56.89
N LYS A 301 -77.92 -99.84 57.68
CA LYS A 301 -77.38 -100.30 58.97
C LYS A 301 -78.47 -100.68 59.98
N ALA A 302 -79.53 -99.90 60.08
CA ALA A 302 -80.66 -100.20 60.97
C ALA A 302 -81.37 -101.49 60.54
N ARG A 303 -81.53 -101.71 59.21
CA ARG A 303 -82.08 -102.96 58.68
C ARG A 303 -81.17 -104.16 58.95
N GLN A 304 -79.86 -104.00 58.87
CA GLN A 304 -78.90 -105.06 59.19
C GLN A 304 -78.90 -105.39 60.69
N ALA A 305 -78.82 -104.38 61.55
CA ALA A 305 -78.82 -104.56 63.00
C ALA A 305 -80.06 -105.31 63.51
N PHE A 306 -81.24 -105.03 62.93
CA PHE A 306 -82.48 -105.75 63.25
C PHE A 306 -82.38 -107.26 62.92
N LEU A 307 -81.79 -107.62 61.78
CA LEU A 307 -81.56 -109.03 61.40
C LEU A 307 -80.49 -109.68 62.30
N ASP A 308 -79.44 -108.94 62.64
CA ASP A 308 -78.40 -109.39 63.56
C ASP A 308 -78.97 -109.62 64.97
N GLU A 309 -79.95 -108.83 65.42
CA GLU A 309 -80.64 -109.04 66.71
C GLU A 309 -81.52 -110.30 66.69
N GLU A 310 -82.26 -110.57 65.60
CA GLU A 310 -83.00 -111.83 65.41
C GLU A 310 -82.08 -113.07 65.35
N GLU A 311 -80.83 -112.93 64.88
CA GLU A 311 -79.80 -113.98 64.92
C GLU A 311 -79.22 -114.15 66.34
N ASN A 312 -78.88 -113.05 67.02
CA ASN A 312 -78.36 -113.08 68.39
C ASN A 312 -79.37 -113.67 69.38
N GLU A 313 -80.67 -113.43 69.20
CA GLU A 313 -81.72 -114.07 70.02
C GLU A 313 -81.82 -115.59 69.80
N ARG A 314 -81.49 -116.09 68.60
CA ARG A 314 -81.37 -117.54 68.35
C ARG A 314 -80.12 -118.11 69.03
N ILE A 315 -79.00 -117.40 68.97
CA ILE A 315 -77.72 -117.79 69.60
C ILE A 315 -77.83 -117.83 71.14
N ARG A 316 -78.46 -116.83 71.77
CA ARG A 316 -78.67 -116.76 73.24
C ARG A 316 -79.39 -118.01 73.76
N LYS A 317 -80.45 -118.44 73.08
CA LYS A 317 -81.26 -119.60 73.44
C LYS A 317 -80.44 -120.89 73.39
N TYR A 318 -79.68 -121.11 72.32
CA TYR A 318 -78.76 -122.25 72.19
C TYR A 318 -77.64 -122.26 73.25
N GLY A 319 -77.08 -121.09 73.59
CA GLY A 319 -76.07 -120.95 74.64
C GLY A 319 -76.59 -121.36 76.02
N HIS A 320 -77.83 -120.97 76.36
CA HIS A 320 -78.41 -121.23 77.68
C HIS A 320 -78.63 -122.72 77.95
N GLU A 321 -78.99 -123.51 76.93
CA GLU A 321 -79.10 -124.98 77.02
C GLU A 321 -77.72 -125.65 77.22
N LYS A 322 -76.70 -125.16 76.51
CA LYS A 322 -75.31 -125.66 76.58
C LYS A 322 -74.68 -125.50 77.96
N ASP A 323 -74.95 -124.40 78.66
CA ASP A 323 -74.36 -124.14 79.98
C ASP A 323 -75.06 -124.91 81.11
N LEU A 324 -76.36 -125.20 80.98
CA LEU A 324 -77.07 -126.10 81.91
C LEU A 324 -76.41 -127.49 81.95
N LEU A 325 -76.00 -128.00 80.78
CA LEU A 325 -75.25 -129.26 80.64
C LEU A 325 -73.82 -129.21 81.21
N LYS A 326 -73.18 -128.03 81.27
CA LYS A 326 -71.87 -127.88 81.94
C LYS A 326 -72.01 -127.93 83.46
N GLN A 327 -72.98 -127.21 84.02
CA GLN A 327 -73.17 -127.10 85.47
C GLN A 327 -73.38 -128.47 86.14
N MET A 328 -74.12 -129.38 85.49
CA MET A 328 -74.31 -130.75 85.97
C MET A 328 -72.97 -131.52 86.10
N LYS A 329 -72.07 -131.40 85.12
CA LYS A 329 -70.74 -132.05 85.16
C LYS A 329 -69.82 -131.43 86.21
N GLN A 330 -69.94 -130.13 86.45
CA GLN A 330 -69.06 -129.41 87.38
C GLN A 330 -69.31 -129.80 88.85
N LYS A 331 -70.58 -130.06 89.24
CA LYS A 331 -70.92 -130.55 90.59
C LYS A 331 -70.27 -131.90 90.92
N GLN A 332 -70.31 -132.86 89.98
CA GLN A 332 -69.72 -134.19 90.17
C GLN A 332 -68.20 -134.17 90.42
N LYS A 333 -67.48 -133.15 89.93
CA LYS A 333 -66.03 -133.03 90.17
C LYS A 333 -65.72 -132.54 91.60
N GLN A 334 -66.50 -131.58 92.11
CA GLN A 334 -66.26 -130.94 93.40
C GLN A 334 -66.38 -131.89 94.61
N GLU A 335 -67.10 -133.00 94.49
CA GLU A 335 -67.20 -134.03 95.54
C GLU A 335 -65.97 -134.96 95.62
N SER A 336 -65.16 -135.00 94.55
CA SER A 336 -63.92 -135.79 94.49
C SER A 336 -62.75 -135.01 95.09
N ASP A 337 -62.59 -133.74 94.69
CA ASP A 337 -61.43 -132.92 95.07
C ASP A 337 -61.36 -132.67 96.60
N LYS A 338 -62.51 -132.48 97.26
CA LYS A 338 -62.60 -132.32 98.74
C LYS A 338 -62.00 -133.47 99.55
N LYS A 339 -61.91 -134.68 98.98
CA LYS A 339 -61.32 -135.85 99.65
C LYS A 339 -59.78 -135.87 99.57
N ARG A 340 -59.17 -135.05 98.71
CA ARG A 340 -57.71 -134.89 98.62
C ARG A 340 -57.17 -133.81 99.55
N GLU A 341 -57.92 -132.71 99.72
CA GLU A 341 -57.48 -131.55 100.50
C GLU A 341 -57.20 -131.88 101.97
N GLN A 342 -58.00 -132.79 102.57
CA GLN A 342 -57.85 -133.25 103.95
C GLN A 342 -56.53 -133.99 104.22
N LEU A 343 -55.90 -134.60 103.20
CA LEU A 343 -54.60 -135.27 103.35
C LEU A 343 -53.43 -134.29 103.27
N ASN A 344 -53.52 -133.24 102.44
CA ASN A 344 -52.44 -132.27 102.27
C ASN A 344 -52.22 -131.39 103.51
N GLN A 345 -53.30 -131.05 104.25
CA GLN A 345 -53.21 -130.15 105.41
C GLN A 345 -52.32 -130.69 106.54
N ALA A 346 -52.21 -132.01 106.70
CA ALA A 346 -51.37 -132.61 107.72
C ALA A 346 -49.86 -132.41 107.47
N MET A 347 -49.43 -132.40 106.20
CA MET A 347 -48.01 -132.35 105.83
C MET A 347 -47.42 -130.93 105.81
N ILE A 348 -48.25 -129.89 105.75
CA ILE A 348 -47.79 -128.49 105.75
C ILE A 348 -47.27 -128.08 107.14
N ALA A 349 -47.89 -128.57 108.21
CA ALA A 349 -47.60 -128.17 109.59
C ALA A 349 -46.22 -128.59 110.11
N GLU A 350 -45.55 -129.56 109.47
CA GLU A 350 -44.18 -129.93 109.83
C GLU A 350 -43.13 -129.00 109.18
N LEU A 351 -43.34 -128.58 107.93
CA LEU A 351 -42.40 -127.77 107.16
C LEU A 351 -42.25 -126.33 107.68
N GLU A 352 -43.30 -125.73 108.24
CA GLU A 352 -43.25 -124.35 108.74
C GLU A 352 -42.27 -124.16 109.91
N LYS A 353 -41.92 -125.24 110.63
CA LYS A 353 -40.94 -125.20 111.73
C LYS A 353 -39.50 -125.02 111.26
N GLU A 354 -39.10 -125.60 110.14
CA GLU A 354 -37.70 -125.59 109.68
C GLU A 354 -37.28 -124.24 109.06
N ILE A 355 -38.25 -123.49 108.52
CA ILE A 355 -38.00 -122.23 107.79
C ILE A 355 -37.63 -121.07 108.74
N ALA A 356 -38.05 -121.13 110.01
CA ALA A 356 -37.82 -120.05 110.98
C ALA A 356 -36.34 -119.84 111.30
N ASP A 357 -35.56 -120.92 111.48
CA ASP A 357 -34.17 -120.86 111.94
C ASP A 357 -33.19 -120.34 110.88
N GLN A 358 -33.58 -120.34 109.60
CA GLN A 358 -32.70 -119.91 108.49
C GLN A 358 -32.59 -118.39 108.36
N ARG A 359 -33.70 -117.65 108.56
CA ARG A 359 -33.78 -116.21 108.25
C ARG A 359 -32.81 -115.34 109.05
N ASN A 360 -32.57 -115.71 110.32
CA ASN A 360 -31.70 -114.96 111.25
C ASN A 360 -30.21 -114.92 110.82
N ARG A 361 -29.82 -115.56 109.70
CA ARG A 361 -28.45 -115.51 109.15
C ARG A 361 -28.23 -114.49 108.04
N GLU A 362 -29.27 -114.05 107.32
CA GLU A 362 -29.09 -113.33 106.05
C GLU A 362 -28.95 -111.81 106.23
N GLU A 363 -29.52 -111.23 107.30
CA GLU A 363 -29.61 -109.77 107.47
C GLU A 363 -28.24 -109.08 107.64
N MET A 364 -27.23 -109.75 108.22
CA MET A 364 -25.90 -109.17 108.45
C MET A 364 -25.09 -108.85 107.17
N LEU A 365 -25.48 -109.36 105.99
CA LEU A 365 -24.67 -109.22 104.77
C LEU A 365 -24.94 -107.92 103.98
N GLN A 366 -26.00 -107.17 104.29
CA GLN A 366 -26.48 -106.10 103.41
C GLN A 366 -25.84 -104.72 103.65
N GLU A 367 -25.24 -104.47 104.81
CA GLU A 367 -24.75 -103.13 105.19
C GLU A 367 -23.49 -102.68 104.44
N LEU A 368 -22.66 -103.61 103.95
CA LEU A 368 -21.34 -103.30 103.35
C LEU A 368 -21.39 -102.66 101.95
N TYR A 369 -22.48 -102.82 101.20
CA TYR A 369 -22.53 -102.49 99.76
C TYR A 369 -22.54 -100.98 99.44
N ILE A 370 -22.91 -100.12 100.40
CA ILE A 370 -23.30 -98.73 100.13
C ILE A 370 -22.11 -97.77 99.95
N ALA A 371 -20.92 -98.12 100.47
CA ALA A 371 -19.79 -97.18 100.58
C ALA A 371 -19.06 -96.86 99.24
N GLU A 372 -19.04 -97.80 98.28
CA GLU A 372 -18.12 -97.77 97.13
C GLU A 372 -18.50 -96.77 96.01
N ARG A 373 -19.67 -96.13 96.10
CA ARG A 373 -20.26 -95.37 94.98
C ARG A 373 -19.69 -93.96 94.76
N ASN A 374 -19.14 -93.33 95.80
CA ASN A 374 -19.01 -91.86 95.85
C ASN A 374 -17.75 -91.27 95.18
N GLU A 375 -16.74 -92.07 94.83
CA GLU A 375 -15.41 -91.57 94.42
C GLU A 375 -15.33 -91.06 92.96
N LYS A 376 -16.37 -91.31 92.14
CA LYS A 376 -16.29 -91.22 90.66
C LYS A 376 -16.55 -89.83 90.04
N GLU A 377 -16.80 -88.78 90.82
CA GLU A 377 -17.31 -87.50 90.27
C GLU A 377 -16.24 -86.42 90.00
N GLU A 378 -15.09 -86.44 90.67
CA GLU A 378 -14.10 -85.33 90.65
C GLU A 378 -13.34 -85.15 89.32
N THR A 379 -13.24 -86.19 88.48
CA THR A 379 -12.32 -86.21 87.31
C THR A 379 -12.67 -85.26 86.16
N LYS A 380 -13.85 -84.61 86.18
CA LYS A 380 -14.38 -83.85 85.03
C LYS A 380 -13.86 -82.40 84.91
N ARG A 381 -13.17 -81.85 85.91
CA ARG A 381 -12.88 -80.39 86.01
C ARG A 381 -11.70 -79.86 85.17
N GLN A 382 -10.94 -80.70 84.47
CA GLN A 382 -9.62 -80.30 83.93
C GLN A 382 -9.59 -79.78 82.47
N ILE A 383 -10.72 -79.78 81.75
CA ILE A 383 -10.72 -79.61 80.27
C ILE A 383 -10.81 -78.14 79.81
N GLU A 384 -11.27 -77.20 80.64
CA GLU A 384 -11.75 -75.89 80.18
C GLU A 384 -10.67 -74.79 79.99
N LEU A 385 -9.39 -75.09 80.23
CA LEU A 385 -8.33 -74.06 80.35
C LEU A 385 -7.53 -73.73 79.07
N GLU A 386 -7.61 -74.55 78.00
CA GLU A 386 -6.64 -74.49 76.90
C GLU A 386 -6.99 -73.49 75.76
N GLU A 387 -8.26 -73.16 75.54
CA GLU A 387 -8.70 -72.47 74.31
C GLU A 387 -8.35 -70.97 74.21
N GLN A 388 -8.04 -70.29 75.32
CA GLN A 388 -8.04 -68.82 75.37
C GLN A 388 -6.82 -68.15 74.70
N ILE A 389 -5.75 -68.89 74.41
CA ILE A 389 -4.46 -68.30 74.01
C ILE A 389 -4.40 -67.90 72.51
N ARG A 390 -5.08 -68.63 71.61
CA ARG A 390 -4.85 -68.53 70.15
C ARG A 390 -5.32 -67.23 69.48
N LYS A 391 -6.13 -66.39 70.13
CA LYS A 391 -6.86 -65.27 69.49
C LYS A 391 -6.13 -63.91 69.46
N ARG A 392 -4.92 -63.76 70.03
CA ARG A 392 -4.29 -62.44 70.24
C ARG A 392 -3.24 -61.99 69.20
N VAL A 393 -2.80 -62.84 68.28
CA VAL A 393 -1.61 -62.56 67.43
C VAL A 393 -1.95 -61.86 66.10
N ALA A 394 -3.12 -62.14 65.51
CA ALA A 394 -3.41 -61.82 64.11
C ALA A 394 -3.57 -60.32 63.75
N ILE A 395 -3.75 -59.43 64.72
CA ILE A 395 -4.23 -58.05 64.48
C ILE A 395 -3.09 -57.02 64.29
N ARG A 396 -1.82 -57.39 64.54
CA ARG A 396 -0.70 -56.41 64.62
C ARG A 396 0.04 -56.08 63.31
N LEU A 397 -0.14 -56.82 62.21
CA LEU A 397 0.82 -56.79 61.08
C LEU A 397 0.41 -55.98 59.83
N ASP A 398 -0.84 -55.51 59.75
CA ASP A 398 -1.38 -54.90 58.51
C ASP A 398 -1.40 -53.36 58.50
N LEU A 399 -1.21 -52.70 59.65
CA LEU A 399 -1.40 -51.25 59.77
C LEU A 399 -0.19 -50.39 59.34
N GLU A 400 1.04 -50.93 59.43
CA GLU A 400 2.27 -50.13 59.29
C GLU A 400 2.67 -49.83 57.84
N ARG A 401 2.03 -50.46 56.84
CA ARG A 401 2.58 -50.56 55.47
C ARG A 401 2.08 -49.52 54.46
N GLN A 402 1.19 -48.59 54.83
CA GLN A 402 0.52 -47.68 53.88
C GLN A 402 0.90 -46.19 53.99
N LEU A 403 1.71 -45.77 54.97
CA LEU A 403 1.91 -44.34 55.28
C LEU A 403 3.17 -43.68 54.67
N VAL A 404 4.13 -44.44 54.13
CA VAL A 404 5.47 -43.92 53.81
C VAL A 404 5.58 -43.38 52.37
N GLU A 405 4.83 -43.91 51.42
CA GLU A 405 5.16 -43.81 49.99
C GLU A 405 4.58 -42.56 49.28
N ASN A 406 3.63 -41.84 49.89
CA ASN A 406 2.88 -40.78 49.20
C ASN A 406 3.56 -39.39 49.20
N ASN A 407 4.50 -39.12 50.10
CA ASN A 407 4.98 -37.76 50.36
C ASN A 407 6.20 -37.30 49.52
N CYS A 408 6.89 -38.21 48.82
CA CYS A 408 8.21 -37.91 48.24
C CYS A 408 8.19 -37.27 46.82
N GLN A 409 7.01 -36.91 46.27
CA GLN A 409 6.86 -36.53 44.85
C GLN A 409 6.43 -35.07 44.60
N ARG A 410 6.48 -34.15 45.58
CA ARG A 410 5.96 -32.78 45.42
C ARG A 410 6.96 -31.62 45.52
N GLU A 411 8.20 -31.85 45.92
CA GLU A 411 9.13 -30.75 46.25
C GLU A 411 10.09 -30.35 45.11
N LEU A 412 10.22 -31.17 44.05
CA LEU A 412 11.26 -31.01 43.02
C LEU A 412 10.90 -30.07 41.85
N GLN A 413 9.74 -29.39 41.86
CA GLN A 413 9.25 -28.57 40.73
C GLN A 413 9.18 -27.05 41.01
N ALA A 414 9.74 -26.57 42.13
CA ALA A 414 9.53 -25.19 42.60
C ALA A 414 10.74 -24.23 42.41
N GLU A 415 11.85 -24.69 41.81
CA GLU A 415 13.14 -24.00 41.89
C GLU A 415 13.67 -23.43 40.56
N GLU A 416 13.14 -23.83 39.40
CA GLU A 416 13.71 -23.46 38.09
C GLU A 416 13.35 -22.01 37.65
N ASP A 417 12.13 -21.53 37.94
CA ASP A 417 11.60 -20.25 37.44
C ASP A 417 12.35 -18.98 37.92
N LYS A 418 13.19 -19.09 38.96
CA LYS A 418 13.76 -17.91 39.65
C LYS A 418 15.08 -17.38 39.09
N ARG A 419 15.67 -18.01 38.08
CA ARG A 419 17.02 -17.65 37.57
C ARG A 419 17.06 -16.82 36.30
N PHE A 420 15.93 -16.52 35.66
CA PHE A 420 15.91 -15.93 34.30
C PHE A 420 15.89 -14.40 34.22
N GLN A 421 15.51 -13.66 35.28
CA GLN A 421 15.19 -12.22 35.18
C GLN A 421 16.31 -11.22 35.57
N ALA A 422 17.48 -11.65 36.03
CA ALA A 422 18.41 -10.76 36.76
C ALA A 422 19.36 -9.88 35.90
N ASP A 423 20.04 -10.45 34.89
CA ASP A 423 21.31 -9.87 34.41
C ASP A 423 21.26 -8.95 33.17
N GLN A 424 20.09 -8.75 32.54
CA GLN A 424 19.99 -7.92 31.31
C GLN A 424 20.21 -6.41 31.53
N ILE A 425 20.30 -5.92 32.76
CA ILE A 425 20.27 -4.48 33.09
C ILE A 425 21.67 -3.82 33.08
N LYS A 426 22.77 -4.59 33.10
CA LYS A 426 24.15 -4.04 33.22
C LYS A 426 24.73 -3.41 31.94
N LEU A 427 24.04 -3.47 30.81
CA LEU A 427 24.61 -3.20 29.48
C LEU A 427 24.67 -1.71 29.06
N TRP A 428 24.19 -0.77 29.88
CA TRP A 428 23.91 0.62 29.45
C TRP A 428 24.79 1.72 30.10
N ALA A 429 25.76 1.37 30.96
CA ALA A 429 26.42 2.36 31.85
C ALA A 429 27.72 3.00 31.33
N GLU A 430 28.35 2.52 30.25
CA GLU A 430 29.77 2.80 29.95
C GLU A 430 30.02 3.66 28.69
N ARG A 431 29.06 4.49 28.24
CA ARG A 431 29.21 5.26 26.97
C ARG A 431 29.46 6.77 27.11
N ASP A 432 29.26 7.38 28.28
CA ASP A 432 29.45 8.82 28.51
C ASP A 432 30.84 9.16 29.08
N ARG A 433 31.86 9.28 28.21
CA ARG A 433 33.19 9.76 28.63
C ARG A 433 34.10 10.38 27.56
N ILE A 434 33.52 11.07 26.58
CA ILE A 434 34.25 11.78 25.50
C ILE A 434 34.52 13.25 25.92
N ASP A 435 35.42 13.93 25.19
CA ASP A 435 35.65 15.39 25.12
C ASP A 435 36.29 16.15 26.31
N MET A 436 37.61 16.36 26.24
CA MET A 436 38.26 17.64 26.61
C MET A 436 39.73 17.74 26.11
N MET A 437 40.25 18.98 26.02
CA MET A 437 41.66 19.42 25.83
C MET A 437 42.31 19.43 24.42
N SER A 438 42.47 20.65 23.84
CA SER A 438 43.78 21.25 23.43
C SER A 438 43.57 22.62 22.74
N ASN A 439 44.37 23.66 23.06
CA ASN A 439 44.11 25.04 22.58
C ASN A 439 45.34 25.99 22.53
N GLU A 440 46.52 25.51 22.07
CA GLU A 440 47.81 26.18 22.33
C GLU A 440 48.54 26.68 21.06
N LYS A 441 48.18 27.86 20.50
CA LYS A 441 48.72 28.27 19.17
C LYS A 441 48.93 29.77 18.82
N ARG A 442 48.95 30.73 19.78
CA ARG A 442 48.75 32.18 19.44
C ARG A 442 49.93 33.19 19.56
N ARG A 443 51.08 32.89 20.22
CA ARG A 443 51.85 33.95 20.96
C ARG A 443 53.14 34.59 20.34
N ARG A 444 53.41 34.66 19.02
CA ARG A 444 54.81 34.88 18.52
C ARG A 444 55.08 35.90 17.37
N LYS A 445 54.56 37.15 17.33
CA LYS A 445 54.80 38.07 16.16
C LYS A 445 54.51 39.60 16.32
N MET A 446 55.38 40.46 16.91
CA MET A 446 55.00 41.88 17.20
C MET A 446 56.07 43.00 17.46
N MET A 447 57.29 43.09 16.86
CA MET A 447 58.38 43.95 17.45
C MET A 447 59.25 44.95 16.63
N GLU A 448 59.10 45.18 15.31
CA GLU A 448 60.22 45.79 14.51
C GLU A 448 60.10 47.25 13.98
N TYR A 449 58.97 47.96 14.16
CA TYR A 449 58.52 48.93 13.12
C TYR A 449 58.84 50.45 13.25
N ARG A 450 59.79 50.93 14.09
CA ARG A 450 59.66 52.30 14.70
C ARG A 450 60.56 53.48 14.23
N ARG A 451 61.50 53.39 13.29
CA ARG A 451 62.70 54.31 13.30
C ARG A 451 63.03 55.25 12.12
N HIS A 452 62.26 55.34 11.03
CA HIS A 452 62.77 55.87 9.73
C HIS A 452 62.06 57.15 9.20
N VAL A 453 61.94 58.24 9.99
CA VAL A 453 60.86 59.24 9.74
C VAL A 453 61.29 60.70 9.45
N GLN A 454 62.43 61.21 9.92
CA GLN A 454 62.48 62.62 10.35
C GLN A 454 63.01 63.68 9.35
N GLU A 455 63.80 63.32 8.33
CA GLU A 455 64.58 64.30 7.52
C GLU A 455 63.80 64.95 6.35
N LEU A 456 62.59 64.49 6.04
CA LEU A 456 61.86 64.77 4.78
C LEU A 456 61.11 66.14 4.72
N LEU A 457 61.50 67.16 5.49
CA LEU A 457 60.58 68.25 5.85
C LEU A 457 60.73 69.60 5.12
N GLU A 458 61.92 70.01 4.67
CA GLU A 458 62.16 71.43 4.34
C GLU A 458 62.04 71.81 2.87
N ASP A 459 62.45 70.92 1.96
CA ASP A 459 62.28 70.99 0.49
C ASP A 459 60.81 71.26 0.09
N ARG A 460 59.90 70.90 1.00
CA ARG A 460 58.44 71.02 0.96
C ARG A 460 57.90 72.46 0.93
N ARG A 461 58.72 73.52 1.03
CA ARG A 461 58.22 74.91 1.11
C ARG A 461 58.08 75.65 -0.23
N LYS A 462 58.98 75.47 -1.20
CA LYS A 462 58.96 76.27 -2.44
C LYS A 462 57.94 75.80 -3.50
N ARG A 463 57.78 74.49 -3.68
CA ARG A 463 56.82 73.88 -4.63
C ARG A 463 55.39 74.45 -4.47
N ARG A 464 54.98 74.65 -3.19
CA ARG A 464 53.66 75.13 -2.77
C ARG A 464 53.12 76.41 -3.40
N MET A 465 53.95 77.29 -3.99
CA MET A 465 53.44 78.54 -4.60
C MET A 465 53.03 78.36 -6.06
N GLU A 466 53.73 77.52 -6.82
CA GLU A 466 53.38 77.18 -8.21
C GLU A 466 52.24 76.15 -8.23
N ASP A 467 52.22 75.25 -7.23
CA ASP A 467 51.07 74.40 -6.91
C ASP A 467 49.78 75.25 -6.80
N VAL A 468 49.77 76.34 -6.02
CA VAL A 468 48.55 77.16 -5.78
C VAL A 468 48.00 77.82 -7.04
N LYS A 469 48.84 78.29 -7.98
CA LYS A 469 48.34 78.86 -9.24
C LYS A 469 47.76 77.79 -10.17
N THR A 470 48.43 76.65 -10.28
CA THR A 470 47.93 75.54 -11.11
C THR A 470 46.65 74.93 -10.52
N LEU A 471 46.52 74.89 -9.18
CA LEU A 471 45.30 74.50 -8.48
C LEU A 471 44.10 75.40 -8.80
N MET A 472 44.26 76.73 -8.91
CA MET A 472 43.14 77.63 -9.25
C MET A 472 42.52 77.35 -10.62
N GLU A 473 43.35 77.17 -11.66
CA GLU A 473 42.85 76.81 -12.99
C GLU A 473 42.29 75.38 -13.05
N GLN A 474 42.83 74.47 -12.24
CA GLN A 474 42.29 73.12 -12.09
C GLN A 474 40.93 73.16 -11.38
N GLU A 475 40.76 73.99 -10.35
CA GLU A 475 39.48 74.17 -9.64
C GLU A 475 38.36 74.67 -10.57
N GLU A 476 38.62 75.60 -11.49
CA GLU A 476 37.57 76.06 -12.41
C GLU A 476 37.16 74.98 -13.43
N ARG A 477 38.12 74.22 -13.96
CA ARG A 477 37.85 73.07 -14.83
C ARG A 477 37.11 71.96 -14.07
N GLN A 478 37.53 71.67 -12.83
CA GLN A 478 36.86 70.74 -11.93
C GLN A 478 35.43 71.18 -11.64
N LYS A 479 35.16 72.45 -11.35
CA LYS A 479 33.80 72.97 -11.12
C LYS A 479 32.91 72.86 -12.37
N GLN A 480 33.46 72.97 -13.58
CA GLN A 480 32.71 72.73 -14.82
C GLN A 480 32.45 71.23 -15.06
N GLU A 481 33.46 70.38 -14.85
CA GLU A 481 33.28 68.93 -14.90
C GLU A 481 32.30 68.42 -13.84
N GLU A 482 32.33 68.97 -12.62
CA GLU A 482 31.42 68.64 -11.53
C GLU A 482 29.97 69.01 -11.86
N ARG A 483 29.71 70.18 -12.45
CA ARG A 483 28.37 70.53 -12.95
C ARG A 483 27.89 69.55 -14.02
N ARG A 484 28.72 69.25 -15.02
CA ARG A 484 28.37 68.27 -16.06
C ARG A 484 28.13 66.86 -15.48
N ARG A 485 28.92 66.45 -14.47
CA ARG A 485 28.71 65.19 -13.74
C ARG A 485 27.42 65.22 -12.92
N GLN A 486 27.06 66.35 -12.30
CA GLN A 486 25.81 66.54 -11.56
C GLN A 486 24.60 66.47 -12.49
N GLU A 487 24.63 67.16 -13.64
CA GLU A 487 23.59 67.09 -14.69
C GLU A 487 23.34 65.64 -15.12
N ILE A 488 24.41 64.91 -15.48
CA ILE A 488 24.34 63.49 -15.84
C ILE A 488 23.79 62.63 -14.68
N LEU A 489 24.19 62.91 -13.44
CA LEU A 489 23.68 62.19 -12.26
C LEU A 489 22.18 62.43 -12.02
N GLU A 490 21.68 63.65 -12.26
CA GLU A 490 20.24 63.94 -12.12
C GLU A 490 19.42 63.32 -13.26
N GLU A 491 19.92 63.31 -14.51
CA GLU A 491 19.33 62.54 -15.61
C GLU A 491 19.22 61.04 -15.27
N GLU A 492 20.34 60.43 -14.86
CA GLU A 492 20.39 58.99 -14.53
C GLU A 492 19.52 58.66 -13.31
N ARG A 493 19.43 59.56 -12.33
CA ARG A 493 18.53 59.45 -11.18
C ARG A 493 17.06 59.48 -11.61
N ILE A 494 16.67 60.42 -12.47
CA ILE A 494 15.30 60.52 -12.99
C ILE A 494 14.98 59.30 -13.87
N LYS A 495 15.93 58.79 -14.65
CA LYS A 495 15.79 57.58 -15.48
C LYS A 495 15.51 56.33 -14.62
N LEU A 496 16.34 56.05 -13.62
CA LEU A 496 16.13 54.95 -12.67
C LEU A 496 14.79 55.07 -11.92
N LEU A 497 14.37 56.28 -11.54
CA LEU A 497 13.06 56.48 -10.93
C LEU A 497 11.91 56.20 -11.92
N LYS A 498 11.99 56.66 -13.18
CA LYS A 498 10.98 56.37 -14.22
C LYS A 498 10.85 54.87 -14.48
N GLU A 499 11.97 54.15 -14.60
CA GLU A 499 12.01 52.71 -14.89
C GLU A 499 11.36 51.87 -13.77
N HIS A 500 11.55 52.25 -12.51
CA HIS A 500 11.08 51.46 -11.37
C HIS A 500 9.77 51.96 -10.70
N ALA A 501 9.34 53.21 -10.94
CA ALA A 501 8.21 53.81 -10.23
C ALA A 501 6.87 53.09 -10.41
N THR A 502 6.56 52.66 -11.63
CA THR A 502 5.31 51.94 -11.95
C THR A 502 5.28 50.55 -11.30
N ALA A 503 6.42 49.86 -11.30
CA ALA A 503 6.56 48.52 -10.73
C ALA A 503 6.55 48.49 -9.19
N LEU A 504 7.01 49.57 -8.55
CA LEU A 504 7.14 49.70 -7.09
C LEU A 504 6.08 50.59 -6.43
N LEU A 505 5.03 50.98 -7.16
CA LEU A 505 3.92 51.77 -6.63
C LEU A 505 3.34 51.12 -5.35
N GLY A 506 3.26 51.90 -4.27
CA GLY A 506 2.86 51.41 -2.94
C GLY A 506 3.99 50.86 -2.05
N PHE A 507 5.16 50.55 -2.61
CA PHE A 507 6.30 49.95 -1.89
C PHE A 507 7.54 50.86 -1.79
N PHE A 508 7.42 52.14 -2.17
CA PHE A 508 8.52 53.10 -2.06
C PHE A 508 8.90 53.43 -0.61
N PRO A 509 10.19 53.33 -0.23
CA PRO A 509 10.67 53.83 1.05
C PRO A 509 10.47 55.35 1.19
N PRO A 510 10.18 55.86 2.40
CA PRO A 510 10.04 57.29 2.63
C PRO A 510 11.33 58.04 2.27
N GLY A 511 11.19 59.24 1.69
CA GLY A 511 12.33 60.08 1.28
C GLY A 511 13.14 59.55 0.09
N VAL A 512 12.54 58.77 -0.81
CA VAL A 512 13.14 58.42 -2.12
C VAL A 512 12.83 59.46 -3.20
N LEU A 513 11.59 59.95 -3.21
CA LEU A 513 11.10 60.93 -4.19
C LEU A 513 11.20 62.36 -3.61
N ARG A 514 11.90 63.24 -4.32
CA ARG A 514 11.85 64.70 -4.15
C ARG A 514 10.51 65.22 -4.71
N GLU A 515 10.15 66.46 -4.41
CA GLU A 515 8.91 67.06 -4.91
C GLU A 515 8.96 67.28 -6.42
N THR A 516 10.11 67.74 -6.93
CA THR A 516 10.42 67.91 -8.36
C THR A 516 10.29 66.61 -9.17
N ASP A 517 10.59 65.45 -8.59
CA ASP A 517 10.55 64.17 -9.29
C ASP A 517 9.14 63.80 -9.77
N ARG A 518 8.10 64.34 -9.11
CA ARG A 518 6.69 64.03 -9.37
C ARG A 518 6.21 64.52 -10.73
N GLU A 519 6.89 65.50 -11.33
CA GLU A 519 6.59 66.02 -12.66
C GLU A 519 7.14 65.10 -13.77
N PHE A 520 8.23 64.38 -13.48
CA PHE A 520 8.92 63.53 -14.45
C PHE A 520 8.51 62.05 -14.39
N ILE A 521 7.83 61.61 -13.34
CA ILE A 521 7.47 60.21 -13.11
C ILE A 521 5.97 59.99 -13.43
N PRO A 522 5.61 58.99 -14.27
CA PRO A 522 4.22 58.67 -14.59
C PRO A 522 3.51 57.93 -13.45
N LEU A 523 3.23 58.63 -12.35
CA LEU A 523 2.39 58.14 -11.26
C LEU A 523 0.90 58.28 -11.62
N PRO A 524 0.04 57.29 -11.28
CA PRO A 524 -1.40 57.47 -11.35
C PRO A 524 -1.83 58.69 -10.52
N LYS A 525 -2.61 59.60 -11.12
CA LYS A 525 -3.15 60.75 -10.40
C LYS A 525 -4.04 60.25 -9.27
N LEU A 526 -3.68 60.58 -8.03
CA LEU A 526 -4.47 60.24 -6.85
C LEU A 526 -5.85 60.89 -6.94
N THR A 527 -6.84 60.09 -7.37
CA THR A 527 -8.26 60.39 -7.17
C THR A 527 -8.49 60.46 -5.67
N LYS A 528 -8.63 61.69 -5.15
CA LYS A 528 -8.97 61.90 -3.74
C LYS A 528 -10.26 61.13 -3.45
N PRO A 529 -10.30 60.25 -2.42
CA PRO A 529 -11.58 59.75 -1.96
C PRO A 529 -12.43 60.97 -1.54
N ALA A 530 -13.69 60.98 -1.95
CA ALA A 530 -14.67 61.87 -1.33
C ALA A 530 -14.75 61.53 0.17
N LYS A 531 -14.99 62.56 0.99
CA LYS A 531 -15.17 62.39 2.44
C LYS A 531 -16.49 61.70 2.76
#